data_AF-P46560-F1
#
_entry.id   AF-P46560-F1
#
_cell.length_a   1.000
_cell.length_b   1.000
_cell.length_c   1.000
_cell.angle_alpha   90.00
_cell.angle_beta   90.00
_cell.angle_gamma   90.00
#
_symmetry.space_group_name_H-M   'P 1'
#
loop_
_entity.id
_entity.type
_entity.pdbx_description
1 polymer ?
#
loop_
_entity_poly.entity_id
_entity_poly.type
_entity_poly.pdbx_seq_one_letter_code
_entity_poly.pdbx_strand_id
1 'polypeptide(L)'
;MKPIEKLFVGNSLDSVAVLQKALDFGIDFLGDEWKNVNRSEVTVTRILGGQSNHMFHVTSSTSATSFVLRIHREGQSQFDTDIVNFAIFSERGLGPKLYGFFEEGRMEEFLPSVTLKLNDVLNTEISRKIGAAFPKYHAINVPVSKSRRCFQIMRESLHDYQALGGGDFAIFPTVVTYSEHPKSISIKDLLTEIDLLEKWSIDLFENTLVFCHNDLTSSNILQLNSTGELVFIDWENASYNWRGYDLAMHLSEAAVIRNTCPPGIVINEELTDNPPNLQAFCEAYVDSENKIKGLLSSNISSQVNSLIQECKFFWPITHLFWACFIMKLGLFECNREIKLNAQAREHLAVYFHLRSRSEMIYKKLSEN
;
A
#
# COMPACT_ATOMS: atom_id res chain seq x y z
N MET A 1 -4.03 20.06 -15.18
CA MET A 1 -4.67 20.12 -13.84
C MET A 1 -6.14 20.31 -14.03
N LYS A 2 -6.93 19.53 -13.30
CA LYS A 2 -8.40 19.61 -13.29
C LYS A 2 -8.86 20.89 -12.55
N PRO A 3 -10.10 21.37 -12.74
CA PRO A 3 -10.55 22.66 -12.19
C PRO A 3 -10.35 22.85 -10.67
N ILE A 4 -10.76 21.88 -9.85
CA ILE A 4 -10.63 21.93 -8.37
C ILE A 4 -9.16 21.80 -7.98
N GLU A 5 -8.41 20.90 -8.62
CA GLU A 5 -6.96 20.79 -8.41
C GLU A 5 -6.26 22.14 -8.67
N LYS A 6 -6.55 22.78 -9.81
CA LYS A 6 -5.99 24.09 -10.16
C LYS A 6 -6.36 25.17 -9.14
N LEU A 7 -7.59 25.13 -8.60
CA LEU A 7 -8.04 26.09 -7.60
C LEU A 7 -7.25 25.95 -6.30
N PHE A 8 -7.17 24.76 -5.71
CA PHE A 8 -6.55 24.54 -4.40
C PHE A 8 -5.01 24.56 -4.43
N VAL A 9 -4.40 24.16 -5.56
CA VAL A 9 -2.93 24.13 -5.69
C VAL A 9 -2.38 25.44 -6.26
N GLY A 10 -3.16 26.12 -7.12
CA GLY A 10 -2.73 27.33 -7.81
C GLY A 10 -2.98 28.64 -7.08
N ASN A 11 -3.68 28.62 -5.93
CA ASN A 11 -4.01 29.80 -5.15
C ASN A 11 -3.56 29.66 -3.70
N SER A 12 -3.47 30.79 -3.00
CA SER A 12 -3.27 30.77 -1.54
C SER A 12 -4.50 30.14 -0.86
N LEU A 13 -4.28 29.37 0.20
CA LEU A 13 -5.34 28.64 0.90
C LEU A 13 -6.31 29.55 1.67
N ASP A 14 -5.89 30.78 1.97
CA ASP A 14 -6.70 31.85 2.55
C ASP A 14 -7.41 32.72 1.48
N SER A 15 -7.23 32.42 0.19
CA SER A 15 -7.88 33.17 -0.87
C SER A 15 -9.39 32.99 -0.82
N VAL A 16 -10.11 34.06 -1.18
CA VAL A 16 -11.58 34.07 -1.22
C VAL A 16 -12.15 32.90 -2.00
N ALA A 17 -11.53 32.54 -3.14
CA ALA A 17 -12.01 31.46 -4.00
C ALA A 17 -11.84 30.07 -3.35
N VAL A 18 -10.70 29.81 -2.69
CA VAL A 18 -10.46 28.54 -2.00
C VAL A 18 -11.39 28.40 -0.79
N LEU A 19 -11.48 29.44 0.05
CA LEU A 19 -12.34 29.41 1.23
C LEU A 19 -13.82 29.30 0.87
N GLN A 20 -14.27 29.99 -0.18
CA GLN A 20 -15.66 29.86 -0.64
C GLN A 20 -15.93 28.43 -1.15
N LYS A 21 -15.01 27.86 -1.95
CA LYS A 21 -15.23 26.50 -2.46
C LYS A 21 -15.22 25.46 -1.33
N ALA A 22 -14.36 25.63 -0.33
CA ALA A 22 -14.34 24.77 0.86
C ALA A 22 -15.65 24.89 1.68
N LEU A 23 -16.20 26.09 1.81
CA LEU A 23 -17.51 26.32 2.42
C LEU A 23 -18.63 25.64 1.64
N ASP A 24 -18.64 25.79 0.30
CA ASP A 24 -19.64 25.15 -0.57
C ASP A 24 -19.59 23.63 -0.42
N PHE A 25 -18.39 23.03 -0.38
CA PHE A 25 -18.20 21.61 -0.11
C PHE A 25 -18.80 21.18 1.24
N GLY A 26 -18.54 21.93 2.30
CA GLY A 26 -19.16 21.68 3.61
C GLY A 26 -20.68 21.73 3.55
N ILE A 27 -21.25 22.74 2.89
CA ILE A 27 -22.70 22.89 2.74
C ILE A 27 -23.30 21.74 1.94
N ASP A 28 -22.68 21.37 0.83
CA ASP A 28 -23.22 20.37 -0.09
C ASP A 28 -23.22 18.95 0.51
N PHE A 29 -22.16 18.57 1.24
CA PHE A 29 -21.96 17.19 1.70
C PHE A 29 -22.23 16.97 3.18
N LEU A 30 -22.10 17.99 4.02
CA LEU A 30 -22.36 17.92 5.47
C LEU A 30 -23.61 18.70 5.89
N GLY A 31 -24.10 19.59 5.03
CA GLY A 31 -25.42 20.19 5.18
C GLY A 31 -25.47 21.35 6.18
N ASP A 32 -26.48 21.31 7.06
CA ASP A 32 -26.91 22.48 7.85
C ASP A 32 -25.85 23.01 8.81
N GLU A 33 -24.95 22.15 9.29
CA GLU A 33 -23.85 22.58 10.17
C GLU A 33 -22.90 23.56 9.48
N TRP A 34 -22.73 23.45 8.15
CA TRP A 34 -21.88 24.34 7.36
C TRP A 34 -22.63 25.54 6.77
N LYS A 35 -23.97 25.49 6.63
CA LYS A 35 -24.77 26.61 6.11
C LYS A 35 -24.68 27.88 6.96
N ASN A 36 -24.43 27.73 8.26
CA ASN A 36 -24.30 28.84 9.20
C ASN A 36 -22.85 29.33 9.35
N VAL A 37 -21.88 28.68 8.70
CA VAL A 37 -20.48 29.05 8.77
C VAL A 37 -20.21 30.18 7.79
N ASN A 38 -19.61 31.27 8.27
CA ASN A 38 -19.14 32.34 7.41
C ASN A 38 -17.78 31.99 6.81
N ARG A 39 -17.51 32.50 5.61
CA ARG A 39 -16.21 32.31 4.94
C ARG A 39 -15.00 32.73 5.77
N SER A 40 -15.13 33.75 6.62
CA SER A 40 -14.07 34.20 7.53
C SER A 40 -13.76 33.22 8.67
N GLU A 41 -14.66 32.27 8.93
CA GLU A 41 -14.54 31.25 9.97
C GLU A 41 -13.94 29.96 9.42
N VAL A 42 -13.81 29.83 8.10
CA VAL A 42 -13.25 28.66 7.42
C VAL A 42 -11.73 28.75 7.41
N THR A 43 -11.08 27.65 7.79
CA THR A 43 -9.63 27.49 7.67
C THR A 43 -9.33 26.27 6.81
N VAL A 44 -8.43 26.44 5.84
CA VAL A 44 -7.95 25.35 4.99
C VAL A 44 -6.45 25.19 5.21
N THR A 45 -6.03 24.00 5.61
CA THR A 45 -4.62 23.67 5.79
C THR A 45 -4.24 22.50 4.89
N ARG A 46 -3.02 22.53 4.34
CA ARG A 46 -2.52 21.42 3.54
C ARG A 46 -2.01 20.31 4.44
N ILE A 47 -2.47 19.09 4.23
CA ILE A 47 -1.88 17.89 4.84
C ILE A 47 -0.80 17.37 3.89
N LEU A 48 0.34 16.96 4.45
CA LEU A 48 1.34 16.22 3.67
C LEU A 48 0.73 14.86 3.29
N GLY A 49 0.46 14.68 1.99
CA GLY A 49 -0.06 13.44 1.42
C GLY A 49 0.96 12.71 0.57
N GLY A 50 0.58 11.51 0.12
CA GLY A 50 1.34 10.73 -0.86
C GLY A 50 1.47 11.40 -2.22
N GLN A 51 2.11 10.74 -3.18
CA GLN A 51 2.39 11.35 -4.49
C GLN A 51 1.14 11.47 -5.39
N SER A 52 0.14 10.61 -5.20
CA SER A 52 -1.07 10.48 -6.03
C SER A 52 -2.14 11.53 -5.74
N ASN A 53 -2.11 12.18 -4.57
CA ASN A 53 -3.22 12.99 -4.07
C ASN A 53 -2.78 14.32 -3.44
N HIS A 54 -3.58 15.37 -3.65
CA HIS A 54 -3.53 16.57 -2.82
C HIS A 54 -4.54 16.45 -1.69
N MET A 55 -4.12 16.71 -0.45
CA MET A 55 -4.99 16.60 0.73
C MET A 55 -5.03 17.92 1.49
N PHE A 56 -6.23 18.32 1.88
CA PHE A 56 -6.47 19.54 2.65
C PHE A 56 -7.39 19.25 3.82
N HIS A 57 -7.03 19.71 5.02
CA HIS A 57 -7.92 19.68 6.18
C HIS A 57 -8.69 21.00 6.24
N VAL A 58 -10.02 20.89 6.19
CA VAL A 58 -10.93 22.02 6.26
C VAL A 58 -11.60 22.02 7.63
N THR A 59 -11.44 23.12 8.35
CA THR A 59 -12.01 23.34 9.68
C THR A 59 -12.80 24.64 9.71
N SER A 60 -13.60 24.80 10.78
CA SER A 60 -14.31 26.03 11.10
C SER A 60 -13.98 26.43 12.53
N SER A 61 -14.04 27.74 12.85
CA SER A 61 -14.06 28.22 14.24
C SER A 61 -15.39 27.93 14.96
N THR A 62 -16.39 27.39 14.27
CA THR A 62 -17.66 26.93 14.84
C THR A 62 -17.57 25.47 15.31
N SER A 63 -18.72 24.86 15.68
CA SER A 63 -18.82 23.43 16.00
C SER A 63 -19.04 22.52 14.78
N ALA A 64 -18.95 23.06 13.55
CA ALA A 64 -19.15 22.28 12.34
C ALA A 64 -18.08 21.19 12.20
N THR A 65 -18.50 20.01 11.76
CA THR A 65 -17.65 18.83 11.56
C THR A 65 -16.56 19.14 10.53
N SER A 66 -15.30 19.02 10.96
CA SER A 66 -14.15 19.17 10.05
C SER A 66 -14.03 17.99 9.09
N PHE A 67 -13.45 18.21 7.93
CA PHE A 67 -13.28 17.17 6.92
C PHE A 67 -11.94 17.29 6.18
N VAL A 68 -11.50 16.18 5.60
CA VAL A 68 -10.38 16.12 4.66
C VAL A 68 -10.92 16.16 3.24
N LEU A 69 -10.45 17.11 2.46
CA LEU A 69 -10.64 17.15 1.01
C LEU A 69 -9.45 16.46 0.34
N ARG A 70 -9.71 15.33 -0.33
CA ARG A 70 -8.72 14.60 -1.13
C ARG A 70 -9.01 14.82 -2.60
N ILE A 71 -8.03 15.36 -3.33
CA ILE A 71 -8.11 15.65 -4.77
C ILE A 71 -7.11 14.77 -5.50
N HIS A 72 -7.60 13.96 -6.44
CA HIS A 72 -6.80 13.00 -7.18
C HIS A 72 -6.04 13.64 -8.34
N ARG A 73 -4.74 13.33 -8.44
CA ARG A 73 -3.87 13.77 -9.54
C ARG A 73 -3.95 12.84 -10.75
N GLU A 74 -4.40 11.61 -10.54
CA GLU A 74 -4.37 10.53 -11.52
C GLU A 74 -5.66 10.43 -12.37
N GLY A 75 -5.64 9.49 -13.32
CA GLY A 75 -6.70 9.23 -14.29
C GLY A 75 -7.95 8.55 -13.71
N GLN A 76 -9.05 8.60 -14.45
CA GLN A 76 -10.39 8.20 -14.00
C GLN A 76 -10.50 6.74 -13.51
N SER A 77 -9.79 5.79 -14.11
CA SER A 77 -9.96 4.36 -13.81
C SER A 77 -9.50 3.96 -12.40
N GLN A 78 -8.40 4.56 -11.92
CA GLN A 78 -7.90 4.30 -10.56
C GLN A 78 -8.80 4.95 -9.51
N PHE A 79 -9.33 6.13 -9.84
CA PHE A 79 -10.31 6.83 -9.03
C PHE A 79 -11.57 6.00 -8.77
N ASP A 80 -12.13 5.32 -9.78
CA ASP A 80 -13.33 4.52 -9.61
C ASP A 80 -13.12 3.35 -8.63
N THR A 81 -11.97 2.68 -8.70
CA THR A 81 -11.64 1.56 -7.79
C THR A 81 -11.38 2.06 -6.36
N ASP A 82 -10.62 3.14 -6.21
CA ASP A 82 -10.31 3.75 -4.92
C ASP A 82 -11.59 4.22 -4.20
N ILE A 83 -12.51 4.89 -4.90
CA ILE A 83 -13.79 5.30 -4.31
C ILE A 83 -14.64 4.12 -3.85
N VAL A 84 -14.75 3.07 -4.67
CA VAL A 84 -15.54 1.88 -4.31
C VAL A 84 -14.94 1.22 -3.06
N ASN A 85 -13.62 1.04 -3.03
CA ASN A 85 -12.94 0.49 -1.86
C ASN A 85 -13.18 1.38 -0.63
N PHE A 86 -12.93 2.69 -0.76
CA PHE A 86 -13.08 3.66 0.33
C PHE A 86 -14.48 3.64 0.92
N ALA A 87 -15.52 3.66 0.08
CA ALA A 87 -16.91 3.58 0.52
C ALA A 87 -17.19 2.30 1.32
N ILE A 88 -16.67 1.15 0.88
CA ILE A 88 -16.84 -0.13 1.59
C ILE A 88 -16.17 -0.10 2.97
N PHE A 89 -14.96 0.46 3.08
CA PHE A 89 -14.25 0.56 4.35
C PHE A 89 -14.92 1.56 5.31
N SER A 90 -15.39 2.68 4.79
CA SER A 90 -16.19 3.66 5.53
C SER A 90 -17.44 3.02 6.13
N GLU A 91 -18.27 2.37 5.31
CA GLU A 91 -19.53 1.76 5.76
C GLU A 91 -19.34 0.60 6.75
N ARG A 92 -18.15 0.00 6.77
CA ARG A 92 -17.79 -1.07 7.72
C ARG A 92 -17.10 -0.58 8.99
N GLY A 93 -16.87 0.73 9.14
CA GLY A 93 -16.14 1.28 10.28
C GLY A 93 -14.69 0.82 10.35
N LEU A 94 -14.08 0.53 9.20
CA LEU A 94 -12.70 0.05 9.10
C LEU A 94 -11.72 1.13 8.64
N GLY A 95 -12.22 2.31 8.30
CA GLY A 95 -11.44 3.47 7.90
C GLY A 95 -12.20 4.77 8.21
N PRO A 96 -11.69 5.92 7.72
CA PRO A 96 -12.37 7.19 7.88
C PRO A 96 -13.74 7.17 7.20
N LYS A 97 -14.72 7.84 7.80
CA LYS A 97 -16.04 8.00 7.18
C LYS A 97 -15.95 8.79 5.86
N LEU A 98 -16.63 8.31 4.83
CA LEU A 98 -16.87 9.06 3.59
C LEU A 98 -18.02 10.05 3.81
N TYR A 99 -17.76 11.34 3.63
CA TYR A 99 -18.80 12.37 3.67
C TYR A 99 -19.38 12.65 2.27
N GLY A 100 -18.58 12.49 1.22
CA GLY A 100 -19.05 12.71 -0.14
C GLY A 100 -17.98 12.47 -1.18
N PHE A 101 -18.39 12.36 -2.44
CA PHE A 101 -17.48 12.26 -3.59
C PHE A 101 -17.92 13.20 -4.72
N PHE A 102 -16.97 13.57 -5.56
CA PHE A 102 -17.16 14.46 -6.71
C PHE A 102 -16.14 14.10 -7.79
N GLU A 103 -16.30 14.58 -9.01
CA GLU A 103 -15.52 14.14 -10.18
C GLU A 103 -13.98 14.13 -10.00
N GLU A 104 -13.43 15.04 -9.20
CA GLU A 104 -11.99 15.19 -8.97
C GLU A 104 -11.50 14.61 -7.64
N GLY A 105 -12.37 14.06 -6.79
CA GLY A 105 -11.97 13.73 -5.42
C GLY A 105 -13.08 13.27 -4.48
N ARG A 106 -12.76 13.32 -3.18
CA ARG A 106 -13.70 12.98 -2.10
C ARG A 106 -13.51 13.85 -0.86
N MET A 107 -14.55 13.86 -0.03
CA MET A 107 -14.53 14.39 1.34
C MET A 107 -14.61 13.23 2.33
N GLU A 108 -13.65 13.18 3.24
CA GLU A 108 -13.52 12.12 4.25
C GLU A 108 -13.36 12.70 5.66
N GLU A 109 -13.60 11.87 6.66
CA GLU A 109 -13.37 12.18 8.06
C GLU A 109 -11.89 12.47 8.33
N PHE A 110 -11.63 13.53 9.09
CA PHE A 110 -10.30 13.76 9.64
C PHE A 110 -10.11 12.92 10.91
N LEU A 111 -9.14 11.99 10.88
CA LEU A 111 -8.77 11.19 12.04
C LEU A 111 -7.58 11.83 12.78
N PRO A 112 -7.75 12.38 13.99
CA PRO A 112 -6.63 12.87 14.79
C PRO A 112 -5.66 11.73 15.12
N SER A 113 -4.52 11.73 14.45
CA SER A 113 -3.60 10.60 14.44
C SER A 113 -2.17 11.02 14.14
N VAL A 114 -1.25 10.07 14.32
CA VAL A 114 0.14 10.17 13.84
C VAL A 114 0.37 9.10 12.79
N THR A 115 0.92 9.48 11.65
CA THR A 115 1.39 8.54 10.63
C THR A 115 2.67 7.85 11.12
N LEU A 116 2.69 6.52 11.08
CA LEU A 116 3.87 5.75 11.45
C LEU A 116 5.03 6.01 10.48
N LYS A 117 6.25 5.91 11.00
CA LYS A 117 7.49 5.99 10.24
C LYS A 117 8.12 4.60 10.15
N LEU A 118 9.14 4.49 9.29
CA LEU A 118 9.88 3.24 9.10
C LEU A 118 10.44 2.67 10.42
N ASN A 119 11.00 3.52 11.29
CA ASN A 119 11.52 3.07 12.58
C ASN A 119 10.41 2.59 13.54
N ASP A 120 9.19 3.11 13.39
CA ASP A 120 8.06 2.70 14.23
C ASP A 120 7.63 1.28 13.89
N VAL A 121 7.56 0.91 12.59
CA VAL A 121 7.14 -0.45 12.18
C VAL A 121 8.18 -1.53 12.51
N LEU A 122 9.44 -1.15 12.72
CA LEU A 122 10.52 -2.02 13.20
C LEU A 122 10.47 -2.23 14.71
N ASN A 123 9.79 -1.38 15.47
CA ASN A 123 9.58 -1.58 16.90
C ASN A 123 8.71 -2.82 17.14
N THR A 124 9.18 -3.74 17.98
CA THR A 124 8.50 -5.02 18.23
C THR A 124 7.06 -4.87 18.74
N GLU A 125 6.78 -3.89 19.60
CA GLU A 125 5.43 -3.68 20.14
C GLU A 125 4.48 -3.13 19.06
N ILE A 126 4.93 -2.16 18.27
CA ILE A 126 4.16 -1.62 17.15
C ILE A 126 3.94 -2.71 16.10
N SER A 127 4.96 -3.49 15.77
CA SER A 127 4.83 -4.59 14.81
C SER A 127 3.82 -5.65 15.28
N ARG A 128 3.77 -5.97 16.58
CA ARG A 128 2.69 -6.81 17.14
C ARG A 128 1.31 -6.19 16.93
N LYS A 129 1.16 -4.87 17.15
CA LYS A 129 -0.12 -4.17 16.91
C LYS A 129 -0.53 -4.22 15.44
N ILE A 130 0.42 -4.07 14.51
CA ILE A 130 0.15 -4.17 13.07
C ILE A 130 -0.26 -5.60 12.71
N GLY A 131 0.49 -6.61 13.17
CA GLY A 131 0.17 -8.02 12.94
C GLY A 131 -1.23 -8.39 13.46
N ALA A 132 -1.60 -7.90 14.65
CA ALA A 132 -2.93 -8.11 15.22
C ALA A 132 -4.06 -7.35 14.51
N ALA A 133 -3.74 -6.27 13.77
CA ALA A 133 -4.71 -5.47 13.04
C ALA A 133 -5.09 -6.06 11.68
N PHE A 134 -4.19 -6.80 11.01
CA PHE A 134 -4.49 -7.40 9.70
C PHE A 134 -5.73 -8.31 9.66
N PRO A 135 -5.95 -9.24 10.62
CA PRO A 135 -7.06 -10.19 10.55
C PRO A 135 -8.46 -9.56 10.41
N LYS A 136 -8.72 -8.39 11.01
CA LYS A 136 -10.02 -7.72 10.85
C LYS A 136 -10.26 -7.25 9.41
N TYR A 137 -9.20 -6.85 8.70
CA TYR A 137 -9.28 -6.47 7.30
C TYR A 137 -9.30 -7.70 6.38
N HIS A 138 -8.47 -8.71 6.63
CA HIS A 138 -8.48 -9.94 5.84
C HIS A 138 -9.80 -10.72 5.92
N ALA A 139 -10.57 -10.56 6.99
CA ALA A 139 -11.87 -11.21 7.18
C ALA A 139 -13.00 -10.60 6.31
N ILE A 140 -12.76 -9.47 5.64
CA ILE A 140 -13.82 -8.78 4.91
C ILE A 140 -14.13 -9.47 3.57
N ASN A 141 -15.42 -9.55 3.23
CA ASN A 141 -15.86 -9.99 1.92
C ASN A 141 -16.19 -8.78 1.04
N VAL A 142 -15.38 -8.51 0.02
CA VAL A 142 -15.60 -7.42 -0.95
C VAL A 142 -16.13 -8.01 -2.26
N PRO A 143 -17.20 -7.45 -2.86
CA PRO A 143 -17.81 -7.97 -4.09
C PRO A 143 -17.01 -7.57 -5.36
N VAL A 144 -15.70 -7.83 -5.35
CA VAL A 144 -14.79 -7.64 -6.49
C VAL A 144 -14.21 -8.97 -6.94
N SER A 145 -13.46 -8.97 -8.05
CA SER A 145 -12.78 -10.16 -8.56
C SER A 145 -11.93 -10.83 -7.47
N LYS A 146 -12.06 -12.16 -7.35
CA LYS A 146 -11.21 -12.98 -6.49
C LYS A 146 -9.92 -13.42 -7.18
N SER A 147 -9.62 -12.87 -8.37
CA SER A 147 -8.39 -13.14 -9.11
C SER A 147 -7.16 -12.60 -8.39
N ARG A 148 -6.00 -13.16 -8.72
CA ARG A 148 -4.71 -12.94 -8.03
C ARG A 148 -4.06 -11.71 -8.60
N ARG A 149 -4.57 -10.55 -8.18
CA ARG A 149 -4.36 -9.31 -8.92
C ARG A 149 -2.88 -8.93 -8.99
N CYS A 150 -2.03 -9.34 -8.04
CA CYS A 150 -0.60 -9.02 -8.10
C CYS A 150 0.07 -9.57 -9.37
N PHE A 151 -0.19 -10.83 -9.74
CA PHE A 151 0.39 -11.43 -10.95
C PHE A 151 -0.18 -10.81 -12.23
N GLN A 152 -1.46 -10.43 -12.23
CA GLN A 152 -2.06 -9.70 -13.35
C GLN A 152 -1.42 -8.32 -13.53
N ILE A 153 -1.26 -7.55 -12.46
CA ILE A 153 -0.62 -6.22 -12.50
C ILE A 153 0.84 -6.32 -12.97
N MET A 154 1.58 -7.35 -12.56
CA MET A 154 2.94 -7.55 -13.08
C MET A 154 2.95 -7.77 -14.59
N ARG A 155 2.06 -8.61 -15.12
CA ARG A 155 1.95 -8.84 -16.57
C ARG A 155 1.51 -7.59 -17.33
N GLU A 156 0.49 -6.89 -16.84
CA GLU A 156 0.03 -5.62 -17.38
C GLU A 156 1.18 -4.59 -17.40
N SER A 157 1.95 -4.50 -16.31
CA SER A 157 3.07 -3.57 -16.22
C SER A 157 4.19 -3.89 -17.20
N LEU A 158 4.49 -5.17 -17.42
CA LEU A 158 5.48 -5.60 -18.41
C LEU A 158 5.00 -5.38 -19.84
N HIS A 159 3.72 -5.60 -20.12
CA HIS A 159 3.14 -5.29 -21.42
C HIS A 159 3.22 -3.78 -21.72
N ASP A 160 2.84 -2.94 -20.76
CA ASP A 160 2.94 -1.48 -20.91
C ASP A 160 4.39 -1.02 -21.06
N TYR A 161 5.31 -1.60 -20.27
CA TYR A 161 6.74 -1.37 -20.40
C TYR A 161 7.23 -1.69 -21.83
N GLN A 162 6.82 -2.82 -22.39
CA GLN A 162 7.15 -3.20 -23.76
C GLN A 162 6.56 -2.22 -24.79
N ALA A 163 5.29 -1.85 -24.63
CA ALA A 163 4.59 -0.92 -25.51
C ALA A 163 5.21 0.48 -25.51
N LEU A 164 5.80 0.90 -24.39
CA LEU A 164 6.56 2.14 -24.24
C LEU A 164 7.99 2.06 -24.80
N GLY A 165 8.38 0.95 -25.43
CA GLY A 165 9.71 0.74 -26.03
C GLY A 165 10.73 0.08 -25.09
N GLY A 166 10.28 -0.43 -23.95
CA GLY A 166 11.09 -1.24 -23.04
C GLY A 166 11.50 -2.57 -23.66
N GLY A 167 12.73 -3.00 -23.37
CA GLY A 167 13.30 -4.25 -23.89
C GLY A 167 13.98 -5.03 -22.77
N ASP A 168 15.08 -5.71 -23.10
CA ASP A 168 15.88 -6.40 -22.10
C ASP A 168 16.37 -5.43 -21.02
N PHE A 169 16.17 -5.79 -19.76
CA PHE A 169 16.48 -4.94 -18.63
C PHE A 169 17.81 -5.37 -18.02
N ALA A 170 18.82 -4.50 -18.10
CA ALA A 170 20.12 -4.76 -17.49
C ALA A 170 20.03 -4.68 -15.96
N ILE A 171 20.65 -5.63 -15.26
CA ILE A 171 20.65 -5.70 -13.79
C ILE A 171 22.08 -5.43 -13.32
N PHE A 172 22.24 -4.31 -12.65
CA PHE A 172 23.45 -3.88 -11.99
C PHE A 172 23.03 -3.01 -10.80
N PRO A 173 22.71 -3.63 -9.64
CA PRO A 173 22.36 -2.85 -8.45
C PRO A 173 23.53 -1.95 -8.07
N THR A 174 23.20 -0.80 -7.49
CA THR A 174 24.16 0.23 -7.08
C THR A 174 24.26 0.34 -5.57
N VAL A 175 23.25 -0.13 -4.84
CA VAL A 175 23.19 -0.04 -3.38
C VAL A 175 23.25 -1.43 -2.75
N VAL A 176 22.40 -2.36 -3.19
CA VAL A 176 22.47 -3.75 -2.68
C VAL A 176 23.70 -4.46 -3.25
N THR A 177 24.28 -5.35 -2.44
CA THR A 177 25.51 -6.08 -2.74
C THR A 177 25.24 -7.50 -3.25
N TYR A 178 23.99 -7.96 -3.20
CA TYR A 178 23.57 -9.23 -3.78
C TYR A 178 23.99 -9.36 -5.25
N SER A 179 24.78 -10.40 -5.55
CA SER A 179 25.37 -10.63 -6.89
C SER A 179 24.79 -11.86 -7.61
N GLU A 180 23.86 -12.57 -6.97
CA GLU A 180 23.23 -13.80 -7.46
C GLU A 180 22.10 -13.52 -8.47
N HIS A 181 22.33 -12.59 -9.39
CA HIS A 181 21.38 -12.19 -10.41
C HIS A 181 22.01 -12.28 -11.82
N PRO A 182 21.22 -12.49 -12.89
CA PRO A 182 21.75 -12.40 -14.24
C PRO A 182 22.17 -10.96 -14.56
N LYS A 183 23.02 -10.76 -15.57
CA LYS A 183 23.46 -9.42 -16.00
C LYS A 183 22.34 -8.61 -16.68
N SER A 184 21.38 -9.31 -17.26
CA SER A 184 20.19 -8.75 -17.88
C SER A 184 19.07 -9.78 -17.82
N ILE A 185 17.83 -9.32 -17.91
CA ILE A 185 16.66 -10.19 -18.02
C ILE A 185 15.75 -9.71 -19.15
N SER A 186 15.26 -10.64 -19.97
CA SER A 186 14.28 -10.31 -21.01
C SER A 186 12.87 -10.25 -20.44
N ILE A 187 11.96 -9.56 -21.13
CA ILE A 187 10.53 -9.54 -20.77
C ILE A 187 9.95 -10.96 -20.77
N LYS A 188 10.39 -11.81 -21.71
CA LYS A 188 9.97 -13.22 -21.78
C LYS A 188 10.41 -14.01 -20.54
N ASP A 189 11.62 -13.78 -20.06
CA ASP A 189 12.13 -14.46 -18.86
C ASP A 189 11.37 -13.97 -17.61
N LEU A 190 11.08 -12.68 -17.50
CA LEU A 190 10.24 -12.14 -16.42
C LEU A 190 8.83 -12.75 -16.42
N LEU A 191 8.19 -12.86 -17.58
CA LEU A 191 6.89 -13.52 -17.71
C LEU A 191 6.95 -15.00 -17.31
N THR A 192 8.04 -15.70 -17.66
CA THR A 192 8.26 -17.10 -17.28
C THR A 192 8.41 -17.25 -15.76
N GLU A 193 9.13 -16.33 -15.11
CA GLU A 193 9.26 -16.30 -13.64
C GLU A 193 7.91 -16.02 -12.96
N ILE A 194 7.13 -15.07 -13.48
CA ILE A 194 5.77 -14.76 -13.00
C ILE A 194 4.87 -16.00 -13.09
N ASP A 195 4.86 -16.71 -14.22
CA ASP A 195 4.05 -17.91 -14.42
C ASP A 195 4.43 -19.03 -13.45
N LEU A 196 5.73 -19.21 -13.19
CA LEU A 196 6.25 -20.22 -12.26
C LEU A 196 5.86 -19.90 -10.81
N LEU A 197 6.03 -18.65 -10.38
CA LEU A 197 5.69 -18.20 -9.03
C LEU A 197 4.18 -18.22 -8.79
N GLU A 198 3.37 -17.87 -9.79
CA GLU A 198 1.92 -17.97 -9.69
C GLU A 198 1.48 -19.42 -9.53
N LYS A 199 2.06 -20.34 -10.32
CA LYS A 199 1.82 -21.77 -10.16
C LYS A 199 2.13 -22.23 -8.74
N TRP A 200 3.32 -21.93 -8.22
CA TRP A 200 3.70 -22.34 -6.86
C TRP A 200 2.78 -21.75 -5.79
N SER A 201 2.31 -20.51 -5.98
CA SER A 201 1.40 -19.83 -5.07
C SER A 201 0.02 -20.49 -5.04
N ILE A 202 -0.49 -20.91 -6.22
CA ILE A 202 -1.73 -21.67 -6.37
C ILE A 202 -1.58 -23.03 -5.69
N ASP A 203 -0.53 -23.78 -6.03
CA ASP A 203 -0.30 -25.14 -5.54
C ASP A 203 -0.27 -25.21 -3.99
N LEU A 204 0.31 -24.21 -3.32
CA LEU A 204 0.53 -24.25 -1.86
C LEU A 204 -0.51 -23.48 -1.05
N PHE A 205 -1.01 -22.36 -1.57
CA PHE A 205 -1.68 -21.34 -0.75
C PHE A 205 -3.06 -20.92 -1.27
N GLU A 206 -3.65 -21.62 -2.26
CA GLU A 206 -4.99 -21.31 -2.80
C GLU A 206 -6.05 -21.02 -1.72
N ASN A 207 -5.99 -21.72 -0.58
CA ASN A 207 -6.94 -21.59 0.53
C ASN A 207 -6.67 -20.38 1.45
N THR A 208 -5.63 -19.57 1.20
CA THR A 208 -5.30 -18.38 2.00
C THR A 208 -5.70 -17.06 1.32
N LEU A 209 -6.55 -17.12 0.29
CA LEU A 209 -7.06 -15.92 -0.37
C LEU A 209 -7.92 -15.06 0.55
N VAL A 210 -7.53 -13.80 0.68
CA VAL A 210 -8.20 -12.78 1.48
C VAL A 210 -8.22 -11.46 0.72
N PHE A 211 -9.00 -10.49 1.21
CA PHE A 211 -8.91 -9.14 0.68
C PHE A 211 -7.69 -8.46 1.29
N CYS A 212 -6.73 -8.12 0.45
CA CYS A 212 -5.42 -7.61 0.81
C CYS A 212 -5.33 -6.11 0.55
N HIS A 213 -4.49 -5.43 1.33
CA HIS A 213 -4.12 -4.04 1.09
C HIS A 213 -3.16 -3.91 -0.11
N ASN A 214 -2.24 -4.85 -0.25
CA ASN A 214 -1.18 -4.93 -1.27
C ASN A 214 -0.13 -3.80 -1.25
N ASP A 215 -0.21 -2.85 -0.32
CA ASP A 215 0.69 -1.68 -0.27
C ASP A 215 0.75 -1.06 1.14
N LEU A 216 0.77 -1.90 2.18
CA LEU A 216 0.77 -1.42 3.57
C LEU A 216 2.17 -1.00 4.02
N THR A 217 2.63 0.14 3.50
CA THR A 217 3.85 0.83 3.96
C THR A 217 3.60 1.57 5.29
N SER A 218 4.67 1.99 5.98
CA SER A 218 4.54 2.77 7.23
C SER A 218 3.69 4.04 7.07
N SER A 219 3.73 4.70 5.90
CA SER A 219 2.93 5.90 5.61
C SER A 219 1.43 5.63 5.52
N ASN A 220 1.02 4.38 5.32
CA ASN A 220 -0.38 3.97 5.20
C ASN A 220 -0.96 3.45 6.52
N ILE A 221 -0.25 3.65 7.63
CA ILE A 221 -0.67 3.25 8.98
C ILE A 221 -0.78 4.49 9.85
N LEU A 222 -2.01 4.78 10.29
CA LEU A 222 -2.28 5.83 11.27
C LEU A 222 -2.42 5.23 12.66
N GLN A 223 -1.81 5.86 13.66
CA GLN A 223 -2.09 5.61 15.07
C GLN A 223 -2.99 6.71 15.61
N LEU A 224 -4.21 6.36 16.04
CA LEU A 224 -5.16 7.33 16.59
C LEU A 224 -4.65 7.92 17.90
N ASN A 225 -4.72 9.25 18.03
CA ASN A 225 -4.25 9.96 19.24
C ASN A 225 -5.05 9.59 20.49
N SER A 226 -6.33 9.28 20.32
CA SER A 226 -7.26 9.03 21.42
C SER A 226 -7.14 7.62 22.01
N THR A 227 -6.99 6.60 21.18
CA THR A 227 -7.03 5.18 21.59
C THR A 227 -5.70 4.46 21.42
N GLY A 228 -4.78 5.01 20.62
CA GLY A 228 -3.57 4.30 20.19
C GLY A 228 -3.83 3.16 19.21
N GLU A 229 -5.08 2.97 18.74
CA GLU A 229 -5.45 1.99 17.73
C GLU A 229 -4.80 2.31 16.38
N LEU A 230 -4.44 1.26 15.65
CA LEU A 230 -3.92 1.37 14.29
C LEU A 230 -5.05 1.26 13.25
N VAL A 231 -5.08 2.22 12.33
CA VAL A 231 -6.00 2.26 11.20
C VAL A 231 -5.19 2.20 9.92
N PHE A 232 -5.56 1.28 9.02
CA PHE A 232 -4.93 1.15 7.71
C PHE A 232 -5.71 2.00 6.70
N ILE A 233 -5.00 2.81 5.94
CA ILE A 233 -5.58 3.77 4.98
C ILE A 233 -4.97 3.57 3.60
N ASP A 234 -5.50 4.26 2.59
CA ASP A 234 -5.00 4.20 1.21
C ASP A 234 -5.16 2.83 0.53
N TRP A 235 -6.42 2.38 0.46
CA TRP A 235 -6.83 1.09 -0.11
C TRP A 235 -6.95 1.11 -1.65
N GLU A 236 -6.24 2.00 -2.34
CA GLU A 236 -6.32 2.14 -3.80
C GLU A 236 -5.83 0.88 -4.54
N ASN A 237 -4.81 0.22 -3.98
CA ASN A 237 -4.21 -1.01 -4.53
C ASN A 237 -4.89 -2.29 -4.02
N ALA A 238 -5.99 -2.15 -3.27
CA ALA A 238 -6.60 -3.28 -2.59
C ALA A 238 -7.31 -4.24 -3.53
N SER A 239 -7.10 -5.54 -3.31
CA SER A 239 -7.66 -6.60 -4.14
C SER A 239 -7.63 -7.93 -3.39
N TYR A 240 -8.21 -8.97 -3.98
CA TYR A 240 -7.91 -10.32 -3.51
C TYR A 240 -6.49 -10.75 -3.88
N ASN A 241 -5.82 -11.36 -2.90
CA ASN A 241 -4.51 -11.99 -3.01
C ASN A 241 -4.34 -12.98 -1.85
N TRP A 242 -3.18 -13.64 -1.78
CA TRP A 242 -2.84 -14.50 -0.64
C TRP A 242 -2.54 -13.65 0.59
N ARG A 243 -3.01 -14.11 1.75
CA ARG A 243 -2.67 -13.51 3.05
C ARG A 243 -1.17 -13.29 3.18
N GLY A 244 -0.36 -14.31 2.94
CA GLY A 244 1.09 -14.22 3.08
C GLY A 244 1.73 -13.23 2.11
N TYR A 245 1.11 -12.96 0.95
CA TYR A 245 1.58 -11.91 0.06
C TYR A 245 1.43 -10.52 0.69
N ASP A 246 0.28 -10.23 1.29
CA ASP A 246 0.02 -8.93 1.91
C ASP A 246 0.90 -8.70 3.15
N LEU A 247 1.04 -9.74 3.97
CA LEU A 247 1.93 -9.70 5.13
C LEU A 247 3.40 -9.55 4.70
N ALA A 248 3.83 -10.28 3.67
CA ALA A 248 5.18 -10.15 3.12
C ALA A 248 5.41 -8.76 2.53
N MET A 249 4.39 -8.14 1.90
CA MET A 249 4.49 -6.79 1.36
C MET A 249 4.87 -5.81 2.48
N HIS A 250 4.10 -5.81 3.58
CA HIS A 250 4.39 -4.98 4.74
C HIS A 250 5.79 -5.25 5.33
N LEU A 251 6.13 -6.52 5.55
CA LEU A 251 7.40 -6.91 6.16
C LEU A 251 8.60 -6.55 5.26
N SER A 252 8.48 -6.70 3.94
CA SER A 252 9.53 -6.36 2.97
C SER A 252 9.74 -4.85 2.85
N GLU A 253 8.68 -4.05 2.88
CA GLU A 253 8.77 -2.59 2.83
C GLU A 253 9.44 -2.00 4.09
N ALA A 254 9.45 -2.72 5.23
CA ALA A 254 10.20 -2.30 6.41
C ALA A 254 11.74 -2.27 6.18
N ALA A 255 12.23 -2.93 5.12
CA ALA A 255 13.63 -2.89 4.71
C ALA A 255 13.91 -1.82 3.62
N VAL A 256 12.88 -1.15 3.07
CA VAL A 256 13.02 -0.21 1.94
C VAL A 256 13.00 1.24 2.45
N ILE A 257 14.16 1.90 2.43
CA ILE A 257 14.32 3.30 2.82
C ILE A 257 14.19 4.19 1.57
N ARG A 258 13.18 5.06 1.54
CA ARG A 258 12.95 6.02 0.45
C ARG A 258 13.61 7.35 0.74
N ASN A 259 14.57 7.76 -0.09
CA ASN A 259 15.29 9.02 0.04
C ASN A 259 14.69 10.08 -0.88
N THR A 260 14.57 11.32 -0.38
CA THR A 260 14.08 12.48 -1.16
C THR A 260 15.21 13.28 -1.80
N CYS A 261 16.43 13.23 -1.25
CA CYS A 261 17.58 13.98 -1.78
C CYS A 261 18.91 13.21 -1.54
N PRO A 262 19.54 12.64 -2.59
CA PRO A 262 18.99 12.47 -3.94
C PRO A 262 17.78 11.50 -3.95
N PRO A 263 16.81 11.66 -4.87
CA PRO A 263 15.71 10.73 -5.00
C PRO A 263 16.19 9.31 -5.29
N GLY A 264 15.71 8.33 -4.52
CA GLY A 264 16.11 6.94 -4.67
C GLY A 264 15.64 6.05 -3.53
N ILE A 265 16.05 4.78 -3.56
CA ILE A 265 15.83 3.83 -2.46
C ILE A 265 17.16 3.26 -1.98
N VAL A 266 17.19 2.86 -0.71
CA VAL A 266 18.20 2.00 -0.12
C VAL A 266 17.46 0.81 0.48
N ILE A 267 17.79 -0.41 0.04
CA ILE A 267 17.23 -1.62 0.64
C ILE A 267 18.24 -2.14 1.66
N ASN A 268 17.80 -2.30 2.91
CA ASN A 268 18.63 -2.80 3.98
C ASN A 268 18.71 -4.34 3.92
N GLU A 269 19.88 -4.85 3.54
CA GLU A 269 20.14 -6.29 3.38
C GLU A 269 19.98 -7.05 4.71
N GLU A 270 20.43 -6.50 5.84
CA GLU A 270 20.27 -7.15 7.16
C GLU A 270 18.80 -7.29 7.55
N LEU A 271 17.97 -6.26 7.30
CA LEU A 271 16.53 -6.34 7.55
C LEU A 271 15.81 -7.27 6.55
N THR A 272 16.37 -7.44 5.36
CA THR A 272 15.84 -8.35 4.32
C THR A 272 16.11 -9.82 4.67
N ASP A 273 17.30 -10.11 5.17
CA ASP A 273 17.75 -11.47 5.51
C ASP A 273 17.28 -11.90 6.90
N ASN A 274 17.35 -10.99 7.87
CA ASN A 274 17.06 -11.24 9.29
C ASN A 274 16.06 -10.22 9.88
N PRO A 275 14.80 -10.18 9.39
CA PRO A 275 13.81 -9.23 9.90
C PRO A 275 13.51 -9.49 11.39
N PRO A 276 13.80 -8.52 12.29
CA PRO A 276 13.72 -8.74 13.75
C PRO A 276 12.28 -8.89 14.25
N ASN A 277 11.30 -8.42 13.48
CA ASN A 277 9.90 -8.34 13.85
C ASN A 277 9.04 -9.51 13.33
N LEU A 278 9.55 -10.32 12.39
CA LEU A 278 8.79 -11.39 11.71
C LEU A 278 8.07 -12.34 12.67
N GLN A 279 8.78 -12.85 13.68
CA GLN A 279 8.21 -13.79 14.65
C GLN A 279 7.06 -13.16 15.45
N ALA A 280 7.32 -12.00 16.06
CA ALA A 280 6.36 -11.31 16.91
C ALA A 280 5.12 -10.85 16.12
N PHE A 281 5.33 -10.41 14.88
CA PHE A 281 4.28 -10.04 13.94
C PHE A 281 3.35 -11.23 13.62
N CYS A 282 3.92 -12.38 13.21
CA CYS A 282 3.16 -13.57 12.88
C CYS A 282 2.41 -14.15 14.10
N GLU A 283 3.02 -14.14 15.28
CA GLU A 283 2.34 -14.53 16.53
C GLU A 283 1.10 -13.67 16.80
N ALA A 284 1.23 -12.35 16.66
CA ALA A 284 0.14 -11.42 16.91
C ALA A 284 -0.99 -11.57 15.86
N TYR A 285 -0.64 -11.82 14.60
CA TYR A 285 -1.60 -12.15 13.56
C TYR A 285 -2.40 -13.41 13.91
N VAL A 286 -1.70 -14.51 14.23
CA VAL A 286 -2.34 -15.81 14.51
C VAL A 286 -3.24 -15.72 15.75
N ASP A 287 -2.79 -15.03 16.80
CA ASP A 287 -3.59 -14.81 18.00
C ASP A 287 -4.89 -14.02 17.69
N SER A 288 -4.78 -12.93 16.93
CA SER A 288 -5.93 -12.12 16.53
C SER A 288 -6.89 -12.87 15.59
N GLU A 289 -6.35 -13.62 14.61
CA GLU A 289 -7.14 -14.44 13.70
C GLU A 289 -7.92 -15.55 14.45
N ASN A 290 -7.28 -16.22 15.40
CA ASN A 290 -7.94 -17.25 16.21
C ASN A 290 -9.04 -16.66 17.09
N LYS A 291 -8.83 -15.47 17.67
CA LYS A 291 -9.87 -14.75 18.44
C LYS A 291 -11.09 -14.43 17.57
N ILE A 292 -10.88 -13.91 16.36
CA ILE A 292 -11.98 -13.61 15.42
C ILE A 292 -12.74 -14.88 15.02
N LYS A 293 -12.03 -15.99 14.80
CA LYS A 293 -12.63 -17.28 14.42
C LYS A 293 -13.22 -18.06 15.60
N GLY A 294 -13.07 -17.58 16.84
CA GLY A 294 -13.51 -18.30 18.04
C GLY A 294 -12.77 -19.62 18.29
N LEU A 295 -11.55 -19.78 17.78
CA LEU A 295 -10.76 -20.99 17.90
C LEU A 295 -9.95 -21.00 19.20
N LEU A 296 -9.96 -22.13 19.90
CA LEU A 296 -9.08 -22.36 21.05
C LEU A 296 -7.63 -22.49 20.58
N SER A 297 -6.71 -21.99 21.41
CA SER A 297 -5.26 -21.85 21.21
C SER A 297 -4.46 -23.16 21.08
N SER A 298 -5.01 -24.17 20.40
CA SER A 298 -4.32 -25.39 20.05
C SER A 298 -3.42 -25.18 18.82
N ASN A 299 -2.22 -25.77 18.83
CA ASN A 299 -1.26 -25.73 17.73
C ASN A 299 -0.78 -24.33 17.30
N ILE A 300 -0.82 -23.31 18.18
CA ILE A 300 -0.36 -21.94 17.86
C ILE A 300 1.05 -21.96 17.25
N SER A 301 1.99 -22.69 17.85
CA SER A 301 3.37 -22.74 17.33
C SER A 301 3.44 -23.26 15.89
N SER A 302 2.63 -24.27 15.54
CA SER A 302 2.57 -24.79 14.17
C SER A 302 1.93 -23.78 13.20
N GLN A 303 0.85 -23.10 13.62
CA GLN A 303 0.21 -22.06 12.82
C GLN A 303 1.14 -20.87 12.56
N VAL A 304 1.87 -20.42 13.58
CA VAL A 304 2.86 -19.35 13.47
C VAL A 304 3.99 -19.76 12.53
N ASN A 305 4.53 -20.98 12.69
CA ASN A 305 5.57 -21.49 11.80
C ASN A 305 5.09 -21.57 10.33
N SER A 306 3.85 -22.01 10.10
CA SER A 306 3.25 -22.06 8.77
C SER A 306 3.12 -20.66 8.17
N LEU A 307 2.63 -19.68 8.94
CA LEU A 307 2.50 -18.29 8.48
C LEU A 307 3.87 -17.67 8.16
N ILE A 308 4.90 -17.96 8.96
CA ILE A 308 6.27 -17.52 8.68
C ILE A 308 6.78 -18.08 7.34
N GLN A 309 6.49 -19.35 7.03
CA GLN A 309 6.85 -19.92 5.73
C GLN A 309 6.06 -19.26 4.60
N GLU A 310 4.78 -18.96 4.80
CA GLU A 310 3.93 -18.22 3.86
C GLU A 310 4.57 -16.85 3.54
N CYS A 311 4.88 -16.04 4.55
CA CYS A 311 5.52 -14.74 4.37
C CYS A 311 6.87 -14.86 3.65
N LYS A 312 7.73 -15.81 4.06
CA LYS A 312 9.06 -16.01 3.45
C LYS A 312 8.99 -16.43 1.98
N PHE A 313 7.97 -17.19 1.61
CA PHE A 313 7.70 -17.60 0.23
C PHE A 313 7.29 -16.41 -0.65
N PHE A 314 6.40 -15.53 -0.15
CA PHE A 314 5.92 -14.40 -0.95
C PHE A 314 6.88 -13.22 -0.98
N TRP A 315 7.82 -13.10 -0.04
CA TRP A 315 8.73 -11.97 0.05
C TRP A 315 9.53 -11.67 -1.25
N PRO A 316 10.19 -12.60 -1.96
CA PRO A 316 10.79 -12.27 -3.26
C PRO A 316 9.76 -11.76 -4.27
N ILE A 317 8.52 -12.27 -4.21
CA ILE A 317 7.43 -11.90 -5.14
C ILE A 317 7.03 -10.43 -4.94
N THR A 318 7.14 -9.86 -3.74
CA THR A 318 6.90 -8.44 -3.50
C THR A 318 7.97 -7.57 -4.17
N HIS A 319 9.23 -7.98 -4.14
CA HIS A 319 10.29 -7.29 -4.88
C HIS A 319 10.13 -7.42 -6.40
N LEU A 320 9.72 -8.59 -6.90
CA LEU A 320 9.41 -8.75 -8.33
C LEU A 320 8.25 -7.86 -8.77
N PHE A 321 7.23 -7.73 -7.93
CA PHE A 321 6.10 -6.83 -8.18
C PHE A 321 6.57 -5.38 -8.34
N TRP A 322 7.33 -4.87 -7.37
CA TRP A 322 7.85 -3.50 -7.44
C TRP A 322 8.81 -3.31 -8.61
N ALA A 323 9.65 -4.29 -8.93
CA ALA A 323 10.52 -4.24 -10.11
C ALA A 323 9.70 -4.04 -11.40
N CYS A 324 8.73 -4.90 -11.66
CA CYS A 324 7.88 -4.82 -12.87
C CYS A 324 7.13 -3.48 -12.92
N PHE A 325 6.56 -3.05 -11.79
CA PHE A 325 5.80 -1.81 -11.71
C PHE A 325 6.69 -0.58 -11.95
N ILE A 326 7.86 -0.52 -11.31
CA ILE A 326 8.82 0.58 -11.45
C ILE A 326 9.46 0.60 -12.84
N MET A 327 9.70 -0.55 -13.47
CA MET A 327 10.19 -0.62 -14.86
C MET A 327 9.25 0.12 -15.80
N LYS A 328 7.93 -0.15 -15.72
CA LYS A 328 6.91 0.62 -16.45
C LYS A 328 7.01 2.11 -16.14
N LEU A 329 7.02 2.48 -14.86
CA LEU A 329 7.04 3.88 -14.45
C LEU A 329 8.29 4.64 -14.93
N GLY A 330 9.43 3.96 -15.02
CA GLY A 330 10.71 4.50 -15.47
C GLY A 330 10.75 4.94 -16.93
N LEU A 331 9.79 4.50 -17.76
CA LEU A 331 9.68 4.93 -19.16
C LEU A 331 8.80 6.17 -19.36
N PHE A 332 7.98 6.57 -18.37
CA PHE A 332 7.22 7.81 -18.48
C PHE A 332 8.13 9.03 -18.41
N GLU A 333 7.95 9.97 -19.34
CA GLU A 333 8.82 11.15 -19.45
C GLU A 333 8.84 12.02 -18.19
N CYS A 334 7.72 12.11 -17.47
CA CYS A 334 7.60 12.85 -16.21
C CYS A 334 8.51 12.31 -15.09
N ASN A 335 9.02 11.09 -15.23
CA ASN A 335 9.82 10.43 -14.21
C ASN A 335 11.32 10.39 -14.55
N ARG A 336 11.78 10.98 -15.66
CA ARG A 336 13.20 10.88 -16.08
C ARG A 336 14.19 11.40 -15.03
N GLU A 337 13.80 12.36 -14.20
CA GLU A 337 14.66 12.89 -13.12
C GLU A 337 14.76 11.93 -11.93
N ILE A 338 13.77 11.08 -11.73
CA ILE A 338 13.74 10.08 -10.69
C ILE A 338 14.47 8.87 -11.25
N LYS A 339 15.58 8.43 -10.62
CA LYS A 339 16.36 7.25 -11.05
C LYS A 339 15.58 5.94 -10.83
N LEU A 340 14.34 5.84 -11.32
CA LEU A 340 13.44 4.69 -11.17
C LEU A 340 14.06 3.41 -11.70
N ASN A 341 14.80 3.48 -12.82
CA ASN A 341 15.52 2.32 -13.32
C ASN A 341 16.57 1.80 -12.34
N ALA A 342 17.16 2.64 -11.49
CA ALA A 342 18.04 2.17 -10.43
C ALA A 342 17.23 1.41 -9.37
N GLN A 343 16.08 1.95 -8.94
CA GLN A 343 15.20 1.29 -7.96
C GLN A 343 14.74 -0.09 -8.45
N ALA A 344 14.31 -0.20 -9.72
CA ALA A 344 13.94 -1.49 -10.33
C ALA A 344 15.11 -2.48 -10.32
N ARG A 345 16.36 -2.03 -10.55
CA ARG A 345 17.55 -2.90 -10.44
C ARG A 345 17.79 -3.38 -9.02
N GLU A 346 17.63 -2.52 -8.01
CA GLU A 346 17.76 -2.93 -6.60
C GLU A 346 16.73 -4.00 -6.25
N HIS A 347 15.46 -3.81 -6.62
CA HIS A 347 14.41 -4.80 -6.39
C HIS A 347 14.66 -6.12 -7.14
N LEU A 348 15.10 -6.08 -8.40
CA LEU A 348 15.44 -7.31 -9.14
C LEU A 348 16.60 -8.07 -8.48
N ALA A 349 17.63 -7.38 -8.02
CA ALA A 349 18.76 -8.03 -7.34
C ALA A 349 18.30 -8.74 -6.05
N VAL A 350 17.46 -8.10 -5.23
CA VAL A 350 16.88 -8.72 -4.04
C VAL A 350 15.96 -9.89 -4.39
N TYR A 351 15.13 -9.74 -5.43
CA TYR A 351 14.28 -10.84 -5.91
C TYR A 351 15.10 -12.08 -6.25
N PHE A 352 16.17 -11.93 -7.04
CA PHE A 352 17.00 -13.05 -7.45
C PHE A 352 17.75 -13.71 -6.29
N HIS A 353 18.28 -12.91 -5.36
CA HIS A 353 18.89 -13.41 -4.13
C HIS A 353 17.91 -14.30 -3.33
N LEU A 354 16.68 -13.82 -3.16
CA LEU A 354 15.66 -14.50 -2.37
C LEU A 354 14.88 -15.59 -3.14
N ARG A 355 15.00 -15.67 -4.46
CA ARG A 355 14.23 -16.60 -5.31
C ARG A 355 14.41 -18.06 -4.90
N SER A 356 15.64 -18.44 -4.55
CA SER A 356 15.99 -19.80 -4.11
C SER A 356 15.24 -20.20 -2.82
N ARG A 357 14.91 -19.22 -1.95
CA ARG A 357 14.12 -19.44 -0.74
C ARG A 357 12.71 -19.90 -1.06
N SER A 358 12.02 -19.25 -2.00
CA SER A 358 10.67 -19.65 -2.41
C SER A 358 10.66 -21.01 -3.09
N GLU A 359 11.68 -21.30 -3.91
CA GLU A 359 11.83 -22.62 -4.53
C GLU A 359 12.03 -23.74 -3.49
N MET A 360 12.87 -23.50 -2.48
CA MET A 360 13.09 -24.45 -1.38
C MET A 360 11.84 -24.66 -0.54
N ILE A 361 11.09 -23.59 -0.22
CA ILE A 361 9.82 -23.69 0.50
C ILE A 361 8.81 -24.48 -0.32
N TYR A 362 8.72 -24.24 -1.64
CA TYR A 362 7.84 -24.98 -2.53
C TYR A 362 8.14 -26.47 -2.52
N LYS A 363 9.40 -26.86 -2.75
CA LYS A 363 9.81 -28.27 -2.71
C LYS A 363 9.43 -28.93 -1.39
N LYS A 364 9.80 -28.30 -0.27
CA LYS A 364 9.52 -28.81 1.08
C LYS A 364 8.03 -28.98 1.37
N LEU A 365 7.19 -28.02 0.96
CA LEU A 365 5.76 -28.07 1.26
C LEU A 365 4.98 -28.93 0.27
N SER A 366 5.46 -29.10 -0.96
CA SER A 366 4.84 -29.97 -1.98
C SER A 366 5.07 -31.47 -1.73
N GLU A 367 6.06 -31.83 -0.91
CA GLU A 367 6.37 -33.21 -0.52
C GLU A 367 5.53 -33.71 0.67
N ASN A 368 4.83 -32.81 1.38
CA ASN A 368 3.93 -33.13 2.49
C ASN A 368 2.47 -33.10 2.05
#